data_AF-A0A1J4LU85-F1
#
_entry.id   AF-A0A1J4LU85-F1
#
_cell.length_a   1.000
_cell.length_b   1.000
_cell.length_c   1.000
_cell.angle_alpha   90.00
_cell.angle_beta   90.00
_cell.angle_gamma   90.00
#
_symmetry.space_group_name_H-M   'P 1'
#
loop_
_entity.id
_entity.type
_entity.pdbx_description
1 polymer ?
#
loop_
_entity_poly.entity_id
_entity_poly.type
_entity_poly.pdbx_seq_one_letter_code
_entity_poly.pdbx_strand_id
1 'polypeptide(L)'
;MASNGSENGTDENDVFESVTVEETDLIVELDDEHTLDKLSVIQPNGELFADTTLSAGVRRETFALNTDYSPGEYEVLGGSDGEEQASTSITIEPDVQLVDLRLGRNYPDEMYEDAGDRRTRTETILTLENDGTGPDAAVRLVFAGDIPGPTSDDFEESGIYDTESDLGGYADAVVLPPGETVTIYSYSQPFTSATGNVSCSPETEYGEFETTVETTVQDESPTGAYEVAYTGDDLVECDIEIEEVQ
;
A
#
# COMPACT_ATOMS: atom_id res chain seq x y z
N MET A 1 18.23 -43.58 -32.22
CA MET A 1 16.76 -43.46 -32.29
C MET A 1 16.15 -44.59 -31.50
N ALA A 2 15.68 -44.27 -30.30
CA ALA A 2 14.67 -45.03 -29.56
C ALA A 2 13.99 -43.99 -28.66
N SER A 3 12.84 -43.52 -29.13
CA SER A 3 11.88 -42.75 -28.36
C SER A 3 11.13 -43.73 -27.46
N ASN A 4 10.96 -43.40 -26.19
CA ASN A 4 9.92 -44.00 -25.36
C ASN A 4 9.40 -42.94 -24.40
N GLY A 5 8.09 -42.73 -24.43
CA GLY A 5 7.38 -41.61 -23.83
C GLY A 5 7.49 -41.55 -22.32
N SER A 6 7.45 -40.32 -21.80
CA SER A 6 6.93 -40.05 -20.46
C SER A 6 5.54 -39.48 -20.68
N GLU A 7 4.54 -40.28 -20.34
CA GLU A 7 3.15 -39.87 -20.21
C GLU A 7 3.09 -38.78 -19.12
N ASN A 8 2.76 -37.55 -19.51
CA ASN A 8 2.43 -36.48 -18.57
C ASN A 8 0.92 -36.59 -18.31
N GLY A 9 0.53 -37.37 -17.30
CA GLY A 9 -0.79 -37.22 -16.67
C GLY A 9 -0.85 -35.85 -15.98
N THR A 10 -2.00 -35.20 -15.79
CA THR A 10 -3.38 -35.69 -15.78
C THR A 10 -4.27 -34.47 -16.05
N ASP A 11 -5.38 -34.64 -16.78
CA ASP A 11 -6.42 -33.62 -16.92
C ASP A 11 -7.03 -33.29 -15.54
N GLU A 12 -6.79 -32.10 -15.00
CA GLU A 12 -7.46 -31.60 -13.79
C GLU A 12 -8.73 -30.87 -14.22
N ASN A 13 -9.88 -31.30 -13.69
CA ASN A 13 -11.12 -30.54 -13.78
C ASN A 13 -10.89 -29.23 -13.04
N ASP A 14 -10.83 -28.12 -13.76
CA ASP A 14 -10.64 -26.80 -13.18
C ASP A 14 -11.95 -26.41 -12.48
N VAL A 15 -12.05 -26.65 -11.17
CA VAL A 15 -13.24 -26.36 -10.36
C VAL A 15 -13.24 -24.88 -9.90
N PHE A 16 -12.07 -24.24 -9.94
CA PHE A 16 -11.88 -22.85 -9.59
C PHE A 16 -11.87 -22.03 -10.87
N GLU A 17 -12.84 -21.14 -11.04
CA GLU A 17 -12.86 -20.22 -12.18
C GLU A 17 -11.76 -19.16 -12.02
N SER A 18 -11.64 -18.63 -10.80
CA SER A 18 -10.62 -17.65 -10.45
C SER A 18 -10.33 -17.65 -8.95
N VAL A 19 -9.12 -17.25 -8.59
CA VAL A 19 -8.77 -16.85 -7.22
C VAL A 19 -8.00 -15.54 -7.34
N THR A 20 -8.51 -14.48 -6.73
CA THR A 20 -7.97 -13.12 -6.83
C THR A 20 -8.12 -12.39 -5.50
N VAL A 21 -7.36 -11.32 -5.32
CA VAL A 21 -7.56 -10.40 -4.20
C VAL A 21 -8.20 -9.12 -4.73
N GLU A 22 -9.29 -8.70 -4.11
CA GLU A 22 -9.97 -7.43 -4.40
C GLU A 22 -10.00 -6.60 -3.12
N GLU A 23 -9.55 -5.35 -3.15
CA GLU A 23 -9.38 -4.51 -1.97
C GLU A 23 -8.59 -5.21 -0.86
N THR A 24 -9.26 -5.69 0.18
CA THR A 24 -8.65 -6.42 1.31
C THR A 24 -9.19 -7.84 1.46
N ASP A 25 -9.79 -8.40 0.41
CA ASP A 25 -10.52 -9.65 0.43
C ASP A 25 -9.97 -10.65 -0.60
N LEU A 26 -9.75 -11.89 -0.16
CA LEU A 26 -9.49 -13.01 -1.05
C LEU A 26 -10.81 -13.53 -1.60
N ILE A 27 -10.97 -13.48 -2.91
CA ILE A 27 -12.15 -13.90 -3.65
C ILE A 27 -11.85 -15.22 -4.35
N VAL A 28 -12.71 -16.21 -4.11
CA VAL A 28 -12.66 -17.52 -4.77
C VAL A 28 -13.92 -17.68 -5.60
N GLU A 29 -13.77 -17.76 -6.92
CA GLU A 29 -14.86 -18.04 -7.85
C GLU A 29 -14.82 -19.50 -8.29
N LEU A 30 -15.98 -20.14 -8.29
CA LEU A 30 -16.15 -21.57 -8.54
C LEU A 30 -16.95 -21.79 -9.81
N ASP A 31 -16.58 -22.86 -10.51
CA ASP A 31 -17.24 -23.26 -11.74
C ASP A 31 -18.72 -23.61 -11.51
N ASP A 32 -19.55 -23.33 -12.50
CA ASP A 32 -21.02 -23.38 -12.42
C ASP A 32 -21.59 -24.74 -12.02
N GLU A 33 -20.83 -25.80 -12.30
CA GLU A 33 -21.17 -27.22 -12.13
C GLU A 33 -20.37 -27.90 -11.00
N HIS A 34 -19.69 -27.13 -10.14
CA HIS A 34 -18.89 -27.69 -9.05
C HIS A 34 -19.74 -28.52 -8.08
N THR A 35 -19.12 -29.55 -7.48
CA THR A 35 -19.76 -30.41 -6.46
C THR A 35 -19.16 -30.24 -5.06
N LEU A 36 -18.21 -29.31 -4.89
CA LEU A 36 -17.58 -29.02 -3.60
C LEU A 36 -18.63 -28.66 -2.53
N ASP A 37 -18.44 -29.20 -1.32
CA ASP A 37 -19.21 -28.82 -0.13
C ASP A 37 -18.37 -28.08 0.91
N LYS A 38 -17.05 -27.96 0.69
CA LYS A 38 -16.15 -27.24 1.57
C LYS A 38 -15.02 -26.55 0.79
N LEU A 39 -14.65 -25.35 1.24
CA LEU A 39 -13.39 -24.68 0.92
C LEU A 39 -12.53 -24.52 2.16
N SER A 40 -11.22 -24.65 1.98
CA SER A 40 -10.21 -24.29 2.98
C SER A 40 -9.11 -23.48 2.31
N VAL A 41 -8.59 -22.49 3.01
CA VAL A 41 -7.45 -21.68 2.57
C VAL A 41 -6.30 -21.95 3.53
N ILE A 42 -5.14 -22.31 3.00
CA ILE A 42 -3.91 -22.58 3.75
C ILE A 42 -2.95 -21.42 3.48
N GLN A 43 -2.42 -20.82 4.54
CA GLN A 43 -1.47 -19.70 4.44
C GLN A 43 -0.03 -20.20 4.17
N PRO A 44 0.92 -19.32 3.82
CA PRO A 44 2.26 -19.72 3.35
C PRO A 44 3.06 -20.61 4.31
N ASN A 45 2.77 -20.55 5.61
CA ASN A 45 3.43 -21.39 6.61
C ASN A 45 2.83 -22.82 6.74
N GLY A 46 1.81 -23.14 5.95
CA GLY A 46 1.11 -24.43 5.93
C GLY A 46 0.00 -24.58 6.96
N GLU A 47 -0.32 -23.53 7.74
CA GLU A 47 -1.45 -23.53 8.67
C GLU A 47 -2.76 -23.13 7.97
N LEU A 48 -3.89 -23.59 8.54
CA LEU A 48 -5.22 -23.21 8.06
C LEU A 48 -5.46 -21.72 8.33
N PHE A 49 -5.67 -20.95 7.25
CA PHE A 49 -6.07 -19.55 7.31
C PHE A 49 -7.56 -19.42 7.59
N ALA A 50 -8.39 -20.07 6.77
CA ALA A 50 -9.84 -20.03 6.87
C ALA A 50 -10.48 -21.28 6.27
N ASP A 51 -11.69 -21.62 6.69
CA ASP A 51 -12.51 -22.64 6.03
C ASP A 51 -14.00 -22.30 6.08
N THR A 52 -14.75 -22.78 5.10
CA THR A 52 -16.20 -22.59 5.02
C THR A 52 -16.89 -23.78 4.36
N THR A 53 -18.13 -24.05 4.79
CA THR A 53 -19.01 -25.03 4.14
C THR A 53 -19.83 -24.34 3.06
N LEU A 54 -19.78 -24.87 1.84
CA LEU A 54 -20.50 -24.33 0.70
C LEU A 54 -21.96 -24.81 0.71
N SER A 55 -22.87 -23.87 0.47
CA SER A 55 -24.25 -24.22 0.14
C SER A 55 -24.36 -24.56 -1.35
N ALA A 56 -25.31 -25.43 -1.69
CA ALA A 56 -25.52 -25.82 -3.09
C ALA A 56 -25.79 -24.60 -3.98
N GLY A 57 -25.01 -24.46 -5.06
CA GLY A 57 -25.14 -23.38 -6.04
C GLY A 57 -24.45 -22.07 -5.68
N VAL A 58 -23.68 -22.02 -4.59
CA VAL A 58 -22.71 -20.94 -4.34
C VAL A 58 -21.67 -20.96 -5.45
N ARG A 59 -21.21 -19.79 -5.91
CA ARG A 59 -20.17 -19.69 -6.97
C ARG A 59 -19.06 -18.71 -6.63
N ARG A 60 -19.20 -18.02 -5.50
CA ARG A 60 -18.24 -17.03 -5.04
C ARG A 60 -18.21 -17.06 -3.53
N GLU A 61 -17.01 -17.19 -2.98
CA GLU A 61 -16.74 -17.05 -1.57
C GLU A 61 -15.70 -15.98 -1.34
N THR A 62 -15.76 -15.35 -0.17
CA THR A 62 -14.91 -14.22 0.20
C THR A 62 -14.32 -14.47 1.57
N PHE A 63 -13.00 -14.34 1.68
CA PHE A 63 -12.25 -14.46 2.92
C PHE A 63 -11.56 -13.11 3.20
N ALA A 64 -11.83 -12.54 4.37
CA ALA A 64 -11.20 -11.29 4.78
C ALA A 64 -9.70 -11.50 4.99
N LEU A 65 -8.88 -10.90 4.12
CA LEU A 65 -7.42 -10.92 4.21
C LEU A 65 -6.91 -9.78 5.10
N ASN A 66 -7.58 -8.62 5.04
CA ASN A 66 -7.17 -7.38 5.70
C ASN A 66 -5.73 -6.98 5.31
N THR A 67 -4.99 -6.32 6.20
CA THR A 67 -3.62 -5.87 5.98
C THR A 67 -2.66 -6.41 7.05
N ASP A 68 -3.03 -7.52 7.70
CA ASP A 68 -2.25 -8.20 8.75
C ASP A 68 -1.94 -9.68 8.41
N TYR A 69 -2.09 -10.04 7.13
CA TYR A 69 -1.84 -11.38 6.63
C TYR A 69 -0.35 -11.69 6.48
N SER A 70 -0.01 -12.98 6.29
CA SER A 70 1.37 -13.40 6.01
C SER A 70 1.62 -13.43 4.51
N PRO A 71 2.53 -12.60 3.96
CA PRO A 71 2.79 -12.58 2.52
C PRO A 71 3.38 -13.92 2.03
N GLY A 72 3.00 -14.32 0.81
CA GLY A 72 3.52 -15.51 0.13
C GLY A 72 2.47 -16.31 -0.63
N GLU A 73 2.74 -17.59 -0.88
CA GLU A 73 1.81 -18.50 -1.59
C GLU A 73 0.74 -19.06 -0.65
N TYR A 74 -0.52 -18.80 -0.98
CA TYR A 74 -1.70 -19.38 -0.36
C TYR A 74 -2.23 -20.53 -1.22
N GLU A 75 -2.70 -21.59 -0.57
CA GLU A 75 -3.32 -22.74 -1.24
C GLU A 75 -4.82 -22.77 -0.91
N VAL A 76 -5.65 -22.85 -1.94
CA VAL A 76 -7.10 -22.99 -1.83
C VAL A 76 -7.46 -24.44 -2.14
N LEU A 77 -8.06 -25.11 -1.15
CA LEU A 77 -8.44 -26.52 -1.20
C LEU A 77 -9.96 -26.65 -1.28
N GLY A 78 -10.42 -27.34 -2.31
CA GLY A 78 -11.81 -27.74 -2.50
C GLY A 78 -12.01 -29.20 -2.10
N GLY A 79 -12.97 -29.46 -1.23
CA GLY A 79 -13.27 -30.81 -0.77
C GLY A 79 -14.75 -31.18 -0.86
N SER A 80 -14.98 -32.49 -0.85
CA SER A 80 -16.32 -33.07 -0.64
C SER A 80 -16.24 -34.28 0.30
N ASP A 81 -17.24 -34.44 1.17
CA ASP A 81 -17.36 -35.59 2.11
C ASP A 81 -16.09 -35.84 2.96
N GLY A 82 -15.27 -34.80 3.19
CA GLY A 82 -14.03 -34.88 3.97
C GLY A 82 -12.79 -35.34 3.18
N GLU A 83 -12.88 -35.42 1.86
CA GLU A 83 -11.76 -35.71 0.95
C GLU A 83 -11.45 -34.47 0.09
N GLU A 84 -10.17 -34.18 -0.12
CA GLU A 84 -9.72 -33.15 -1.07
C GLU A 84 -9.99 -33.62 -2.51
N GLN A 85 -10.57 -32.75 -3.32
CA GLN A 85 -10.97 -33.05 -4.70
C GLN A 85 -10.31 -32.10 -5.72
N ALA A 86 -9.97 -30.89 -5.31
CA ALA A 86 -9.32 -29.89 -6.14
C ALA A 86 -8.45 -28.96 -5.29
N SER A 87 -7.38 -28.43 -5.87
CA SER A 87 -6.59 -27.36 -5.27
C SER A 87 -6.14 -26.35 -6.31
N THR A 88 -5.87 -25.13 -5.87
CA THR A 88 -5.21 -24.08 -6.66
C THR A 88 -4.40 -23.19 -5.73
N SER A 89 -3.42 -22.47 -6.24
CA SER A 89 -2.59 -21.55 -5.45
C SER A 89 -2.61 -20.13 -5.99
N ILE A 90 -2.39 -19.17 -5.10
CA ILE A 90 -2.23 -17.75 -5.40
C ILE A 90 -1.09 -17.18 -4.55
N THR A 91 -0.19 -16.43 -5.17
CA THR A 91 0.79 -15.62 -4.44
C THR A 91 0.14 -14.30 -4.05
N ILE A 92 0.16 -13.97 -2.76
CA ILE A 92 -0.40 -12.73 -2.19
C ILE A 92 0.74 -11.99 -1.50
N GLU A 93 1.29 -10.99 -2.17
CA GLU A 93 2.40 -10.18 -1.68
C GLU A 93 2.18 -8.73 -2.14
N PRO A 94 2.37 -7.72 -1.25
CA PRO A 94 2.34 -6.32 -1.67
C PRO A 94 3.64 -5.97 -2.41
N ASP A 95 3.58 -4.95 -3.26
CA ASP A 95 4.74 -4.32 -3.89
C ASP A 95 4.50 -2.81 -3.93
N VAL A 96 4.62 -2.18 -2.76
CA VAL A 96 4.35 -0.76 -2.56
C VAL A 96 5.60 0.04 -2.91
N GLN A 97 5.39 1.08 -3.72
CA GLN A 97 6.43 2.03 -4.13
C GLN A 97 5.94 3.47 -3.91
N LEU A 98 6.85 4.34 -3.49
CA LEU A 98 6.65 5.79 -3.51
C LEU A 98 7.03 6.30 -4.89
N VAL A 99 6.04 6.69 -5.69
CA VAL A 99 6.24 7.03 -7.11
C VAL A 99 6.22 8.52 -7.39
N ASP A 100 5.71 9.33 -6.46
CA ASP A 100 5.74 10.80 -6.58
C ASP A 100 5.66 11.49 -5.21
N LEU A 101 6.32 12.65 -5.11
CA LEU A 101 6.22 13.55 -3.97
C LEU A 101 6.17 14.99 -4.47
N ARG A 102 5.14 15.70 -4.02
CA ARG A 102 4.91 17.11 -4.35
C ARG A 102 4.68 17.94 -3.10
N LEU A 103 4.91 19.25 -3.22
CA LEU A 103 4.52 20.23 -2.21
C LEU A 103 3.11 20.75 -2.50
N GLY A 104 2.21 20.68 -1.52
CA GLY A 104 0.86 21.20 -1.66
C GLY A 104 0.82 22.67 -2.10
N ARG A 105 1.84 23.44 -1.72
CA ARG A 105 1.96 24.87 -2.04
C ARG A 105 2.20 25.14 -3.53
N ASN A 106 2.79 24.18 -4.22
CA ASN A 106 3.05 24.22 -5.65
C ASN A 106 1.87 23.59 -6.44
N TYR A 107 1.01 22.82 -5.76
CA TYR A 107 -0.14 22.10 -6.31
C TYR A 107 -1.40 22.27 -5.44
N PRO A 108 -1.88 23.50 -5.20
CA PRO A 108 -2.96 23.75 -4.24
C PRO A 108 -4.29 23.13 -4.65
N ASP A 109 -4.52 22.95 -5.96
CA ASP A 109 -5.74 22.34 -6.51
C ASP A 109 -5.78 20.80 -6.34
N GLU A 110 -4.64 20.18 -6.01
CA GLU A 110 -4.52 18.73 -5.75
C GLU A 110 -4.57 18.39 -4.26
N MET A 111 -4.65 19.40 -3.38
CA MET A 111 -4.88 19.20 -1.96
C MET A 111 -6.31 18.72 -1.69
N TYR A 112 -6.49 18.01 -0.59
CA TYR A 112 -7.80 17.56 -0.12
C TYR A 112 -8.76 18.72 0.16
N GLU A 113 -10.06 18.42 0.15
CA GLU A 113 -11.11 19.40 0.47
C GLU A 113 -10.87 20.02 1.86
N ASP A 114 -11.09 21.32 1.98
CA ASP A 114 -10.84 22.08 3.22
C ASP A 114 -9.37 22.16 3.68
N ALA A 115 -8.41 21.77 2.85
CA ALA A 115 -7.01 22.14 3.04
C ALA A 115 -6.87 23.67 2.98
N GLY A 116 -6.96 24.33 4.13
CA GLY A 116 -6.78 25.77 4.23
C GLY A 116 -5.33 26.19 3.95
N ASP A 117 -5.11 27.48 3.71
CA ASP A 117 -3.83 28.06 3.28
C ASP A 117 -2.59 27.54 4.04
N ARG A 118 -2.72 27.32 5.35
CA ARG A 118 -1.64 26.80 6.17
C ARG A 118 -1.24 25.39 5.75
N ARG A 119 -2.21 24.48 5.63
CA ARG A 119 -2.00 23.06 5.30
C ARG A 119 -1.40 22.94 3.90
N THR A 120 -2.02 23.61 2.93
CA THR A 120 -1.51 23.74 1.57
C THR A 120 -0.04 24.19 1.54
N ARG A 121 0.35 25.16 2.36
CA ARG A 121 1.72 25.67 2.36
C ARG A 121 2.78 24.74 2.95
N THR A 122 2.39 23.84 3.85
CA THR A 122 3.34 23.10 4.70
C THR A 122 3.33 21.60 4.49
N GLU A 123 2.33 21.07 3.81
CA GLU A 123 2.14 19.63 3.61
C GLU A 123 2.62 19.17 2.24
N THR A 124 2.94 17.89 2.16
CA THR A 124 3.27 17.19 0.93
C THR A 124 2.07 16.36 0.47
N ILE A 125 2.04 16.13 -0.84
CA ILE A 125 1.17 15.19 -1.53
C ILE A 125 2.08 14.06 -1.98
N LEU A 126 1.77 12.82 -1.60
CA LEU A 126 2.54 11.65 -1.99
C LEU A 126 1.65 10.69 -2.77
N THR A 127 2.22 10.06 -3.78
CA THR A 127 1.56 9.02 -4.55
C THR A 127 2.27 7.70 -4.30
N LEU A 128 1.50 6.72 -3.82
CA LEU A 128 1.92 5.36 -3.62
C LEU A 128 1.26 4.47 -4.67
N GLU A 129 2.00 3.51 -5.19
CA GLU A 129 1.50 2.50 -6.11
C GLU A 129 1.77 1.13 -5.49
N ASN A 130 0.76 0.26 -5.46
CA ASN A 130 0.92 -1.13 -5.07
C ASN A 130 0.79 -2.01 -6.31
N ASP A 131 1.91 -2.37 -6.93
CA ASP A 131 1.95 -3.27 -8.09
C ASP A 131 1.81 -4.75 -7.70
N GLY A 132 1.71 -5.02 -6.40
CA GLY A 132 1.60 -6.35 -5.83
C GLY A 132 0.23 -6.98 -6.02
N THR A 133 0.13 -8.25 -5.65
CA THR A 133 -1.11 -9.03 -5.68
C THR A 133 -1.84 -9.01 -4.35
N GLY A 134 -1.20 -8.52 -3.29
CA GLY A 134 -1.78 -8.40 -1.96
C GLY A 134 -1.88 -6.95 -1.48
N PRO A 135 -2.86 -6.63 -0.62
CA PRO A 135 -3.01 -5.31 -0.05
C PRO A 135 -1.94 -5.01 0.99
N ASP A 136 -1.73 -3.74 1.27
CA ASP A 136 -0.98 -3.29 2.44
C ASP A 136 -1.72 -2.12 3.10
N ALA A 137 -1.16 -1.56 4.16
CA ALA A 137 -1.58 -0.28 4.70
C ALA A 137 -0.37 0.57 5.08
N ALA A 138 -0.36 1.82 4.64
CA ALA A 138 0.59 2.83 5.11
C ALA A 138 0.22 3.23 6.54
N VAL A 139 1.14 3.01 7.49
CA VAL A 139 0.92 3.24 8.93
C VAL A 139 1.80 4.34 9.50
N ARG A 140 2.88 4.71 8.78
CA ARG A 140 3.72 5.85 9.17
C ARG A 140 4.30 6.55 7.94
N LEU A 141 4.38 7.87 8.02
CA LEU A 141 5.01 8.73 7.04
C LEU A 141 6.04 9.61 7.74
N VAL A 142 7.30 9.43 7.39
CA VAL A 142 8.46 10.02 8.04
C VAL A 142 9.25 10.86 7.04
N PHE A 143 9.65 12.05 7.46
CA PHE A 143 10.56 12.91 6.70
C PHE A 143 11.82 13.19 7.51
N ALA A 144 12.99 13.07 6.88
CA ALA A 144 14.28 13.31 7.52
C ALA A 144 15.23 14.10 6.59
N GLY A 145 16.17 14.84 7.15
CA GLY A 145 17.17 15.60 6.38
C GLY A 145 16.95 17.11 6.41
N ASP A 146 17.41 17.79 5.36
CA ASP A 146 17.49 19.24 5.23
C ASP A 146 16.14 19.87 4.84
N ILE A 147 15.15 19.66 5.70
CA ILE A 147 13.82 20.27 5.61
C ILE A 147 13.51 21.09 6.86
N PRO A 148 12.59 22.08 6.78
CA PRO A 148 12.25 22.91 7.93
C PRO A 148 11.84 22.10 9.15
N GLY A 149 10.92 21.14 8.99
CA GLY A 149 10.30 20.36 10.06
C GLY A 149 10.39 18.86 9.83
N PRO A 150 11.58 18.24 9.95
CA PRO A 150 11.68 16.78 9.89
C PRO A 150 10.82 16.14 10.98
N THR A 151 10.36 14.93 10.70
CA THR A 151 9.54 14.14 11.62
C THR A 151 10.41 13.79 12.84
N SER A 152 9.91 14.11 14.03
CA SER A 152 10.62 13.82 15.28
C SER A 152 10.53 12.32 15.61
N ASP A 153 11.58 11.78 16.23
CA ASP A 153 11.56 10.39 16.76
C ASP A 153 10.44 10.17 17.78
N ASP A 154 10.05 11.22 18.52
CA ASP A 154 8.96 11.18 19.51
C ASP A 154 7.57 11.43 18.89
N PHE A 155 7.46 11.50 17.57
CA PHE A 155 6.17 11.70 16.89
C PHE A 155 5.33 10.41 16.98
N GLU A 156 4.24 10.47 17.75
CA GLU A 156 3.42 9.31 18.08
C GLU A 156 2.36 8.99 17.01
N GLU A 157 1.92 10.00 16.25
CA GLU A 157 0.94 9.82 15.17
C GLU A 157 1.57 9.19 13.90
N SER A 158 0.74 8.70 12.99
CA SER A 158 1.20 8.14 11.70
C SER A 158 1.92 9.17 10.82
N GLY A 159 1.58 10.45 10.96
CA GLY A 159 2.08 11.51 10.08
C GLY A 159 1.33 11.59 8.75
N ILE A 160 0.25 10.81 8.58
CA ILE A 160 -0.63 10.79 7.42
C ILE A 160 -1.94 11.48 7.76
N TYR A 161 -2.42 12.39 6.91
CA TYR A 161 -3.69 13.09 7.11
C TYR A 161 -4.88 12.16 6.83
N ASP A 162 -5.91 12.25 7.66
CA ASP A 162 -7.16 11.51 7.49
C ASP A 162 -8.11 12.26 6.55
N THR A 163 -8.22 11.78 5.30
CA THR A 163 -9.15 12.30 4.30
C THR A 163 -10.54 11.67 4.36
N GLU A 164 -10.73 10.60 5.13
CA GLU A 164 -12.00 9.89 5.25
C GLU A 164 -12.88 10.46 6.36
N SER A 165 -12.29 11.11 7.35
CA SER A 165 -12.98 11.72 8.50
C SER A 165 -13.29 13.20 8.30
N ASP A 166 -14.57 13.56 8.45
CA ASP A 166 -15.04 14.97 8.46
C ASP A 166 -14.45 15.83 9.59
N LEU A 167 -13.81 15.21 10.60
CA LEU A 167 -13.26 15.92 11.75
C LEU A 167 -11.86 16.48 11.49
N GLY A 168 -11.20 16.01 10.41
CA GLY A 168 -9.79 16.21 10.15
C GLY A 168 -8.90 15.58 11.23
N GLY A 169 -7.64 15.30 10.89
CA GLY A 169 -6.72 14.68 11.83
C GLY A 169 -5.66 13.87 11.13
N TYR A 170 -5.21 12.82 11.81
CA TYR A 170 -4.30 11.83 11.25
C TYR A 170 -5.04 10.50 11.09
N ALA A 171 -4.72 9.78 10.02
CA ALA A 171 -5.21 8.42 9.80
C ALA A 171 -4.33 7.46 10.61
N ASP A 172 -4.91 6.50 11.32
CA ASP A 172 -4.10 5.45 11.96
C ASP A 172 -3.40 4.56 10.90
N ALA A 173 -4.09 4.32 9.78
CA ALA A 173 -3.58 3.60 8.62
C ALA A 173 -4.34 4.04 7.37
N VAL A 174 -3.71 3.95 6.20
CA VAL A 174 -4.37 4.12 4.89
C VAL A 174 -4.18 2.84 4.09
N VAL A 175 -5.29 2.23 3.65
CA VAL A 175 -5.26 0.99 2.88
C VAL A 175 -4.67 1.24 1.50
N LEU A 176 -3.83 0.31 1.05
CA LEU A 176 -3.16 0.26 -0.25
C LEU A 176 -3.59 -1.03 -0.97
N PRO A 177 -4.72 -1.00 -1.71
CA PRO A 177 -5.21 -2.18 -2.43
C PRO A 177 -4.21 -2.67 -3.49
N PRO A 178 -4.23 -3.96 -3.86
CA PRO A 178 -3.37 -4.48 -4.92
C PRO A 178 -3.76 -3.89 -6.29
N GLY A 179 -2.76 -3.54 -7.09
CA GLY A 179 -2.91 -2.97 -8.43
C GLY A 179 -3.44 -1.53 -8.48
N GLU A 180 -3.49 -0.84 -7.34
CA GLU A 180 -4.06 0.51 -7.23
C GLU A 180 -3.01 1.57 -6.88
N THR A 181 -3.29 2.80 -7.31
CA THR A 181 -2.53 4.00 -6.97
C THR A 181 -3.29 4.80 -5.91
N VAL A 182 -2.65 5.09 -4.78
CA VAL A 182 -3.24 5.82 -3.65
C VAL A 182 -2.49 7.13 -3.41
N THR A 183 -3.23 8.22 -3.22
CA THR A 183 -2.65 9.51 -2.82
C THR A 183 -2.83 9.71 -1.32
N ILE A 184 -1.74 10.03 -0.62
CA ILE A 184 -1.74 10.39 0.80
C ILE A 184 -1.17 11.79 1.00
N TYR A 185 -1.53 12.41 2.12
CA TYR A 185 -1.08 13.76 2.46
C TYR A 185 -0.37 13.74 3.81
N SER A 186 0.70 14.52 3.96
CA SER A 186 1.40 14.58 5.24
C SER A 186 0.57 15.34 6.28
N TYR A 187 0.37 14.77 7.46
CA TYR A 187 -0.16 15.48 8.62
C TYR A 187 0.94 16.20 9.43
N SER A 188 2.18 15.72 9.38
CA SER A 188 3.33 16.20 10.15
C SER A 188 3.85 17.59 9.74
N GLN A 189 3.38 18.14 8.61
CA GLN A 189 3.73 19.46 8.09
C GLN A 189 5.25 19.66 7.90
N PRO A 190 5.94 18.85 7.07
CA PRO A 190 7.40 18.84 6.98
C PRO A 190 8.03 20.17 6.53
N PHE A 191 7.26 21.02 5.84
CA PHE A 191 7.72 22.33 5.36
C PHE A 191 7.21 23.50 6.23
N THR A 192 6.86 23.22 7.48
CA THR A 192 6.52 24.27 8.46
C THR A 192 7.76 25.07 8.84
N SER A 193 7.71 26.40 8.65
CA SER A 193 8.84 27.30 8.90
C SER A 193 9.17 27.51 10.39
N ALA A 194 8.51 26.80 11.31
CA ALA A 194 8.57 27.04 12.75
C ALA A 194 9.87 26.54 13.42
N THR A 195 10.58 25.61 12.79
CA THR A 195 11.67 24.84 13.42
C THR A 195 13.08 25.28 12.98
N GLY A 196 13.21 26.03 11.87
CA GLY A 196 14.44 26.77 11.54
C GLY A 196 15.68 25.93 11.19
N ASN A 197 15.50 24.66 10.82
CA ASN A 197 16.61 23.77 10.44
C ASN A 197 17.26 24.14 9.10
N VAL A 198 16.54 24.92 8.28
CA VAL A 198 17.01 25.40 6.98
C VAL A 198 16.88 26.92 6.89
N SER A 199 17.64 27.53 6.00
CA SER A 199 17.53 28.95 5.64
C SER A 199 17.01 29.11 4.23
N CYS A 200 16.21 30.14 4.01
CA CYS A 200 15.89 30.63 2.67
C CYS A 200 16.80 31.83 2.38
N SER A 201 17.39 31.87 1.19
CA SER A 201 18.25 32.99 0.77
C SER A 201 17.96 33.40 -0.68
N PRO A 202 18.21 34.67 -1.07
CA PRO A 202 18.09 35.09 -2.46
C PRO A 202 19.11 34.43 -3.39
N GLU A 203 20.16 33.80 -2.85
CA GLU A 203 21.20 33.10 -3.61
C GLU A 203 20.89 31.61 -3.82
N THR A 204 19.72 31.15 -3.33
CA THR A 204 19.28 29.76 -3.27
C THR A 204 20.14 28.92 -2.33
N GLU A 205 19.52 28.32 -1.33
CA GLU A 205 20.14 27.29 -0.48
C GLU A 205 19.70 25.90 -0.96
N TYR A 206 20.60 24.94 -0.93
CA TYR A 206 20.32 23.55 -1.33
C TYR A 206 20.42 22.62 -0.12
N GLY A 207 19.63 21.55 -0.13
CA GLY A 207 19.69 20.48 0.84
C GLY A 207 19.20 19.17 0.25
N GLU A 208 19.29 18.12 1.04
CA GLU A 208 18.79 16.79 0.69
C GLU A 208 17.88 16.28 1.80
N PHE A 209 16.79 15.59 1.44
CA PHE A 209 15.91 14.97 2.42
C PHE A 209 15.36 13.64 1.90
N GLU A 210 15.01 12.78 2.84
CA GLU A 210 14.43 11.47 2.58
C GLU A 210 13.01 11.42 3.14
N THR A 211 12.16 10.67 2.44
CA THR A 211 10.80 10.35 2.85
C THR A 211 10.64 8.84 2.89
N THR A 212 10.14 8.32 4.00
CA THR A 212 9.88 6.88 4.18
C THR A 212 8.43 6.67 4.57
N VAL A 213 7.79 5.71 3.91
CA VAL A 213 6.45 5.22 4.27
C VAL A 213 6.59 3.85 4.91
N GLU A 214 6.27 3.73 6.20
CA GLU A 214 6.21 2.41 6.84
C GLU A 214 4.86 1.78 6.54
N THR A 215 4.89 0.51 6.16
CA THR A 215 3.74 -0.32 5.80
C THR A 215 3.55 -1.44 6.81
N THR A 216 2.43 -2.17 6.74
CA THR A 216 2.10 -3.22 7.72
C THR A 216 2.65 -4.58 7.31
N VAL A 217 2.57 -4.91 6.01
CA VAL A 217 2.85 -6.25 5.48
C VAL A 217 4.23 -6.31 4.84
N GLN A 218 4.58 -5.33 4.00
CA GLN A 218 5.87 -5.27 3.31
C GLN A 218 7.01 -5.01 4.31
N ASP A 219 8.06 -5.82 4.25
CA ASP A 219 9.24 -5.69 5.12
C ASP A 219 10.08 -4.44 4.81
N GLU A 220 10.25 -4.11 3.52
CA GLU A 220 11.07 -2.97 3.09
C GLU A 220 10.20 -1.74 2.87
N SER A 221 10.40 -0.70 3.67
CA SER A 221 9.59 0.51 3.60
C SER A 221 9.87 1.34 2.33
N PRO A 222 8.83 1.68 1.53
CA PRO A 222 8.98 2.60 0.41
C PRO A 222 9.71 3.88 0.83
N THR A 223 10.81 4.20 0.15
CA THR A 223 11.66 5.35 0.48
C THR A 223 12.03 6.12 -0.77
N GLY A 224 11.94 7.46 -0.70
CA GLY A 224 12.39 8.37 -1.75
C GLY A 224 13.41 9.38 -1.21
N ALA A 225 14.43 9.67 -2.01
CA ALA A 225 15.46 10.67 -1.71
C ALA A 225 15.31 11.86 -2.67
N TYR A 226 15.45 13.07 -2.14
CA TYR A 226 15.12 14.29 -2.85
C TYR A 226 16.14 15.39 -2.61
N GLU A 227 16.50 16.10 -3.67
CA GLU A 227 17.14 17.41 -3.59
C GLU A 227 16.07 18.47 -3.37
N VAL A 228 16.38 19.46 -2.54
CA VAL A 228 15.50 20.58 -2.25
C VAL A 228 16.25 21.90 -2.38
N ALA A 229 15.63 22.87 -3.04
CA ALA A 229 16.16 24.22 -3.23
C ALA A 229 15.26 25.26 -2.57
N TYR A 230 15.85 26.18 -1.81
CA TYR A 230 15.16 27.24 -1.05
C TYR A 230 15.59 28.61 -1.55
N THR A 231 14.71 29.32 -2.25
CA THR A 231 15.00 30.64 -2.83
C THR A 231 14.03 31.70 -2.31
N GLY A 232 14.54 32.80 -1.78
CA GLY A 232 13.71 33.90 -1.28
C GLY A 232 14.33 34.67 -0.12
N ASP A 233 13.63 35.71 0.34
CA ASP A 233 14.12 36.59 1.40
C ASP A 233 13.91 36.00 2.82
N ASP A 234 12.90 35.14 2.99
CA ASP A 234 12.60 34.43 4.24
C ASP A 234 11.80 33.15 4.01
N LEU A 235 11.69 32.29 5.04
CA LEU A 235 11.02 30.99 4.95
C LEU A 235 9.51 31.04 4.67
N VAL A 236 8.84 32.18 4.91
CA VAL A 236 7.39 32.32 4.69
C VAL A 236 7.10 32.59 3.21
N GLU A 237 7.95 33.38 2.56
CA GLU A 237 7.85 33.71 1.13
C GLU A 237 8.83 32.87 0.28
N CYS A 238 9.40 31.81 0.85
CA CYS A 238 10.39 30.98 0.18
C CYS A 238 9.77 30.19 -0.96
N ASP A 239 10.33 30.33 -2.16
CA ASP A 239 10.15 29.39 -3.25
C ASP A 239 10.99 28.13 -2.94
N ILE A 240 10.33 26.98 -3.00
CA ILE A 240 10.85 25.65 -2.63
C ILE A 240 10.51 24.74 -3.79
N GLU A 241 11.56 24.20 -4.36
CA GLU A 241 11.54 23.25 -5.46
C GLU A 241 12.13 21.94 -4.95
N ILE A 242 11.52 20.82 -5.36
CA ILE A 242 11.93 19.48 -4.98
C ILE A 242 12.15 18.69 -6.25
N GLU A 243 13.27 17.99 -6.33
CA GLU A 243 13.61 17.08 -7.42
C GLU A 243 14.05 15.74 -6.83
N GLU A 244 13.57 14.65 -7.41
CA GLU A 244 13.97 13.30 -6.99
C GLU A 244 15.42 13.00 -7.38
N VAL A 245 16.16 12.38 -6.46
CA VAL A 245 17.53 11.92 -6.72
C VAL A 245 17.48 10.58 -7.44
N GLN A 246 17.96 10.55 -8.68
CA GLN A 246 18.07 9.33 -9.52
C GLN A 246 19.29 8.47 -9.19
#